data_AF-A0A0A2RBK7-F1
#
_entry.id   AF-A0A0A2RBK7-F1
#
_cell.length_a   1.000
_cell.length_b   1.000
_cell.length_c   1.000
_cell.angle_alpha   90.00
_cell.angle_beta   90.00
_cell.angle_gamma   90.00
#
_symmetry.space_group_name_H-M   'P 1'
#
loop_
_entity.id
_entity.type
_entity.pdbx_description
1 polymer ?
#
loop_
_entity_poly.entity_id
_entity_poly.type
_entity_poly.pdbx_seq_one_letter_code
_entity_poly.pdbx_strand_id
1 'polypeptide(L)'
;MKTKLNELLEFPCSFTYKVMGAAEPELVNDVLEVIQRHAPGDYSPSIKPSSKGTYHSVSVTIDATHIEQIENLYEELGALERVRMVL
;
A
#
# COMPACT_ATOMS: atom_id res chain seq x y z
N MET A 1 2.71 25.61 2.49
CA MET A 1 1.37 25.56 1.87
C MET A 1 0.77 24.21 2.23
N LYS A 2 -0.17 24.16 3.18
CA LYS A 2 -0.84 22.91 3.57
C LYS A 2 -1.82 22.54 2.45
N THR A 3 -1.61 21.38 1.86
CA THR A 3 -2.25 20.89 0.64
C THR A 3 -3.75 20.74 0.85
N LYS A 4 -4.54 21.24 -0.11
CA LYS A 4 -6.01 21.27 -0.13
C LYS A 4 -6.70 19.88 -0.10
N LEU A 5 -5.96 18.79 0.07
CA LEU A 5 -6.55 17.45 0.13
C LEU A 5 -7.07 17.07 1.52
N ASN A 6 -6.59 17.69 2.60
CA ASN A 6 -7.10 17.45 3.96
C ASN A 6 -8.60 17.82 4.14
N GLU A 7 -9.15 18.68 3.29
CA GLU A 7 -10.56 19.10 3.35
C GLU A 7 -11.48 18.37 2.34
N LEU A 8 -10.94 17.52 1.46
CA LEU A 8 -11.72 16.82 0.42
C LEU A 8 -11.97 15.33 0.70
N LEU A 9 -11.27 14.73 1.66
CA LEU A 9 -11.44 13.32 2.03
C LEU A 9 -12.00 13.21 3.45
N GLU A 10 -13.15 12.54 3.56
CA GLU A 10 -13.77 12.18 4.84
C GLU A 10 -13.07 10.93 5.38
N PHE A 11 -12.42 11.05 6.54
CA PHE A 11 -11.77 9.94 7.22
C PHE A 11 -12.66 9.44 8.38
N PRO A 12 -12.70 8.12 8.66
CA PRO A 12 -11.91 7.04 8.06
C PRO A 12 -12.37 6.67 6.63
N CYS A 13 -11.39 6.45 5.75
CA CYS A 13 -11.66 6.01 4.38
C CYS A 13 -10.87 4.74 4.06
N SER A 14 -11.57 3.72 3.60
CA SER A 14 -10.95 2.48 3.13
C SER A 14 -10.35 2.70 1.74
N PHE A 15 -9.02 2.70 1.64
CA PHE A 15 -8.30 2.83 0.38
C PHE A 15 -7.67 1.50 -0.01
N THR A 16 -7.88 1.06 -1.25
CA THR A 16 -7.28 -0.19 -1.74
C THR A 16 -6.08 0.12 -2.61
N TYR A 17 -4.90 -0.21 -2.12
CA TYR A 17 -3.67 -0.18 -2.89
C TYR A 17 -3.48 -1.46 -3.66
N LYS A 18 -2.89 -1.34 -4.84
CA LYS A 18 -2.52 -2.47 -5.66
C LYS A 18 -1.04 -2.38 -6.02
N VAL A 19 -0.25 -3.13 -5.27
CA VAL A 19 1.19 -3.23 -5.44
C VAL A 19 1.49 -4.38 -6.39
N MET A 20 2.18 -4.12 -7.49
CA MET A 20 2.78 -5.15 -8.32
C MET A 20 4.27 -5.17 -8.09
N GLY A 21 4.83 -6.34 -7.80
CA GLY A 21 6.25 -6.50 -7.56
C GLY A 21 6.73 -7.91 -7.85
N ALA A 22 8.00 -8.17 -7.52
CA ALA A 22 8.60 -9.49 -7.64
C ALA A 22 7.75 -10.55 -6.94
N ALA A 23 7.77 -11.78 -7.46
CA ALA A 23 7.00 -12.88 -6.90
C ALA A 23 7.61 -13.41 -5.59
N GLU A 24 7.71 -12.56 -4.57
CA GLU A 24 8.37 -12.85 -3.29
C GLU A 24 7.44 -12.56 -2.11
N PRO A 25 7.43 -13.43 -1.07
CA PRO A 25 6.66 -13.19 0.15
C PRO A 25 7.23 -12.02 0.97
N GLU A 26 8.50 -11.68 0.77
CA GLU A 26 9.17 -10.55 1.42
C GLU A 26 8.50 -9.22 1.04
N LEU A 27 8.08 -9.05 -0.21
CA LEU A 27 7.37 -7.85 -0.66
C LEU A 27 6.13 -7.57 0.19
N VAL A 28 5.35 -8.62 0.50
CA VAL A 28 4.14 -8.49 1.32
C VAL A 28 4.49 -8.15 2.77
N ASN A 29 5.58 -8.72 3.30
CA ASN A 29 6.05 -8.42 4.65
C ASN A 29 6.48 -6.96 4.76
N ASP A 30 7.30 -6.45 3.84
CA ASP A 30 7.69 -5.04 3.79
C ASP A 30 6.46 -4.13 3.68
N VAL A 31 5.55 -4.43 2.75
CA VAL A 31 4.30 -3.65 2.56
C VAL A 31 3.48 -3.61 3.86
N LEU A 32 3.28 -4.76 4.50
CA LEU A 32 2.55 -4.85 5.76
C LEU A 32 3.25 -4.13 6.89
N GLU A 33 4.58 -4.23 7.01
CA GLU A 33 5.34 -3.58 8.07
C GLU A 33 5.22 -2.05 7.97
N VAL A 34 5.38 -1.50 6.77
CA VAL A 34 5.23 -0.07 6.51
C VAL A 34 3.80 0.38 6.82
N ILE A 35 2.79 -0.34 6.30
CA ILE A 35 1.38 -0.02 6.59
C ILE A 35 1.13 -0.05 8.09
N GLN A 36 1.55 -1.10 8.78
CA GLN A 36 1.29 -1.26 10.21
C GLN A 36 2.01 -0.20 11.06
N ARG A 37 3.18 0.30 10.60
CA ARG A 37 3.93 1.38 11.27
C ARG A 37 3.22 2.72 11.17
N HIS A 38 2.68 3.06 9.99
CA HIS A 38 1.97 4.33 9.77
C HIS A 38 0.51 4.27 10.22
N ALA A 39 -0.08 3.09 10.13
CA ALA A 39 -1.48 2.81 10.25
C ALA A 39 -1.66 1.51 11.02
N PRO A 40 -1.72 1.49 12.36
CA PRO A 40 -2.03 0.27 13.08
C PRO A 40 -3.50 -0.12 12.80
N GLY A 41 -3.69 -1.24 12.10
CA GLY A 41 -5.01 -1.69 11.67
C GLY A 41 -5.00 -3.15 11.21
N ASP A 42 -6.20 -3.66 10.93
CA ASP A 42 -6.39 -5.02 10.43
C ASP A 42 -6.39 -4.98 8.89
N TYR A 43 -5.27 -5.38 8.29
CA TYR A 43 -5.09 -5.38 6.84
C TYR A 43 -5.07 -6.79 6.30
N SER A 44 -5.85 -7.02 5.25
CA SER A 44 -5.88 -8.28 4.53
C SER A 44 -5.27 -8.12 3.14
N PRO A 45 -3.93 -8.26 3.00
CA PRO A 45 -3.29 -8.23 1.69
C PRO A 45 -3.70 -9.48 0.90
N SER A 46 -4.28 -9.27 -0.27
CA SER A 46 -4.66 -10.32 -1.20
C SER A 46 -3.60 -10.46 -2.27
N ILE A 47 -2.85 -11.56 -2.22
CA ILE A 47 -1.75 -11.83 -3.15
C ILE A 47 -2.27 -12.71 -4.28
N LYS A 48 -2.07 -12.24 -5.51
CA LYS A 48 -2.39 -12.99 -6.71
C LYS A 48 -1.11 -13.24 -7.52
N PRO A 49 -0.70 -14.50 -7.72
CA PRO A 49 0.36 -14.83 -8.66
C PRO A 49 -0.07 -14.46 -10.08
N SER A 50 0.84 -13.82 -10.82
CA SER A 50 0.63 -13.55 -12.24
C SER A 50 0.80 -14.84 -13.06
N SER A 51 0.14 -14.95 -14.21
CA SER A 51 0.14 -16.18 -15.05
C SER A 51 1.53 -16.68 -15.44
N LYS A 52 2.55 -15.82 -15.39
CA LYS A 52 3.94 -16.15 -15.73
C LYS A 52 4.81 -16.50 -14.51
N GLY A 53 4.30 -16.37 -13.29
CA GLY A 53 5.02 -16.64 -12.04
C GLY A 53 6.14 -15.65 -11.70
N THR A 54 6.41 -14.65 -12.55
CA THR A 54 7.50 -13.67 -12.33
C THR A 54 7.13 -12.55 -11.37
N TYR A 55 5.83 -12.23 -11.26
CA TYR A 55 5.33 -11.10 -10.47
C TYR A 55 4.13 -11.50 -9.62
N HIS A 56 4.02 -10.89 -8.44
CA HIS A 56 2.82 -10.92 -7.61
C HIS A 56 2.08 -9.58 -7.70
N SER A 57 0.76 -9.66 -7.83
CA SER A 57 -0.13 -8.52 -7.57
C SER A 57 -0.66 -8.65 -6.16
N VAL A 58 -0.29 -7.73 -5.29
CA VAL A 58 -0.73 -7.64 -3.91
C VAL A 58 -1.72 -6.50 -3.80
N SER A 59 -2.96 -6.81 -3.49
CA SER A 59 -4.00 -5.82 -3.21
C SER A 59 -4.12 -5.65 -1.70
N VAL A 60 -3.90 -4.46 -1.17
CA VAL A 60 -4.01 -4.19 0.27
C VAL A 60 -5.04 -3.11 0.50
N THR A 61 -6.09 -3.43 1.24
CA THR A 61 -7.08 -2.46 1.69
C THR A 61 -6.63 -1.91 3.03
N ILE A 62 -6.33 -0.61 3.08
CA ILE A 62 -5.99 0.10 4.31
C ILE A 62 -7.13 1.00 4.75
N ASP A 63 -7.26 1.21 6.05
CA ASP A 63 -8.10 2.27 6.61
C ASP A 63 -7.22 3.48 6.87
N ALA A 64 -7.30 4.46 5.99
CA ALA A 64 -6.57 5.70 6.16
C ALA A 64 -7.37 6.60 7.10
N THR A 65 -6.69 7.17 8.10
CA THR A 65 -7.24 8.21 8.99
C THR A 65 -6.79 9.60 8.57
N HIS A 66 -5.70 9.69 7.79
CA HIS A 66 -5.11 10.92 7.30
C HIS A 66 -4.50 10.72 5.91
N ILE A 67 -4.48 11.79 5.11
CA ILE A 67 -3.88 11.72 3.76
C ILE A 67 -2.36 11.57 3.78
N GLU A 68 -1.69 12.18 4.77
CA GLU A 68 -0.24 12.04 4.93
C GLU A 68 0.18 10.57 5.10
N GLN A 69 -0.69 9.75 5.71
CA GLN A 69 -0.49 8.32 5.87
C GLN A 69 -0.52 7.60 4.51
N ILE A 70 -1.46 7.96 3.64
CA ILE A 70 -1.62 7.45 2.26
C ILE A 70 -0.42 7.84 1.40
N GLU A 71 0.00 9.11 1.47
CA GLU A 71 1.12 9.64 0.68
C GLU A 71 2.45 9.02 1.12
N ASN A 72 2.74 8.98 2.43
CA ASN A 72 3.92 8.32 2.96
C ASN A 72 3.96 6.84 2.61
N LEU A 73 2.82 6.16 2.71
CA LEU A 73 2.71 4.77 2.29
C LEU A 73 3.01 4.60 0.81
N TYR A 74 2.41 5.41 -0.05
CA TYR A 74 2.65 5.32 -1.48
C TYR A 74 4.14 5.55 -1.82
N GLU A 75 4.79 6.51 -1.17
CA GLU A 75 6.21 6.80 -1.36
C GLU A 75 7.11 5.67 -0.83
N GLU A 76 6.91 5.18 0.41
CA GLU A 76 7.70 4.07 0.96
C GLU A 76 7.49 2.78 0.17
N LEU A 77 6.24 2.44 -0.17
CA LEU A 77 5.92 1.27 -0.99
C LEU A 77 6.56 1.38 -2.38
N GLY A 78 6.55 2.57 -2.99
CA GLY A 78 7.23 2.83 -4.26
C GLY A 78 8.75 2.82 -4.17
N ALA A 79 9.33 3.09 -3.00
CA ALA A 79 10.77 3.08 -2.75
C ALA A 79 11.33 1.66 -2.57
N LEU A 80 10.49 0.66 -2.30
CA LEU A 80 10.90 -0.74 -2.22
C LEU A 80 11.43 -1.21 -3.58
N GLU A 81 12.70 -1.63 -3.67
CA GLU A 81 13.30 -2.14 -4.92
C GLU A 81 12.54 -3.34 -5.51
N ARG A 82 11.83 -4.08 -4.66
CA ARG A 82 11.00 -5.24 -5.03
C ARG A 82 9.68 -4.84 -5.67
N VAL A 83 9.22 -3.61 -5.44
CA VAL A 83 7.99 -3.06 -6.00
C VAL A 83 8.26 -2.50 -7.39
N ARG A 84 7.46 -2.97 -8.35
CA ARG A 84 7.51 -2.52 -9.74
C ARG A 84 6.53 -1.39 -10.00
N MET A 85 5.37 -1.43 -9.35
CA MET A 85 4.29 -0.48 -9.58
C MET A 85 3.33 -0.46 -8.39
N VAL A 86 2.85 0.72 -8.02
CA VAL A 86 1.76 0.90 -7.03
C VAL A 86 0.62 1.66 -7.70
N LEU A 87 -0.60 1.13 -7.59
CA LEU A 87 -1.85 1.71 -8.07
C LEU A 87 -2.82 1.97 -6.92
#